data_AF-A0A285URQ0-F1
#
_entry.id   AF-A0A285URQ0-F1
#
_cell.length_a   1.000
_cell.length_b   1.000
_cell.length_c   1.000
_cell.angle_alpha   90.00
_cell.angle_beta   90.00
_cell.angle_gamma   90.00
#
_symmetry.space_group_name_H-M   'P 1'
#
loop_
_entity.id
_entity.type
_entity.pdbx_description
1 polymer ?
#
loop_
_entity_poly.entity_id
_entity_poly.type
_entity_poly.pdbx_seq_one_letter_code
_entity_poly.pdbx_strand_id
1 'polypeptide(L)'
;MFKFDKGTVPYHISNLVFYVFTLAVLGLIYYYAFLPPILEVTTADFFANFGIGEAVGVFFFLVVILIPLLVLFGAVYHLYKLITHGKDRKTAAE
;
A
#
# COMPACT_ATOMS: atom_id res chain seq x y z
N MET A 1 -0.96 15.47 7.82
CA MET A 1 0.43 15.50 7.30
C MET A 1 1.21 16.47 8.15
N PHE A 2 2.09 15.98 9.03
CA PHE A 2 2.96 16.86 9.80
C PHE A 2 3.77 17.73 8.84
N LYS A 3 3.84 19.05 9.11
CA LYS A 3 4.48 20.05 8.24
C LYS A 3 6.01 19.94 8.28
N PHE A 4 6.55 18.74 8.07
CA PHE A 4 7.98 18.55 7.94
C PHE A 4 8.40 18.83 6.50
N ASP A 5 9.52 19.52 6.34
CA ASP A 5 10.10 19.79 5.03
C ASP A 5 10.39 18.48 4.31
N LYS A 6 10.01 18.42 3.03
CA LYS A 6 10.22 17.25 2.18
C LYS A 6 11.71 16.94 2.11
N GLY A 7 12.06 15.68 2.33
CA GLY A 7 13.45 15.23 2.31
C GLY A 7 14.17 15.31 3.65
N THR A 8 13.50 15.69 4.74
CA THR A 8 14.07 15.61 6.09
C THR A 8 13.82 14.23 6.73
N VAL A 9 14.68 13.81 7.67
CA VAL A 9 14.46 12.57 8.43
C VAL A 9 13.09 12.54 9.11
N PRO A 10 12.63 13.59 9.81
CA PRO A 10 11.30 13.61 10.44
C PRO A 10 10.15 13.44 9.42
N TYR A 11 10.30 13.97 8.20
CA TYR A 11 9.35 13.74 7.11
C TYR A 11 9.29 12.26 6.73
N HIS A 12 10.43 11.59 6.56
CA HIS A 12 10.45 10.17 6.19
C HIS A 12 9.94 9.27 7.31
N ILE A 13 10.28 9.54 8.58
CA ILE A 13 9.78 8.79 9.73
C ILE A 13 8.25 8.90 9.83
N SER A 14 7.74 10.14 9.81
CA SER A 14 6.30 10.37 10.01
C SER A 14 5.45 9.70 8.92
N ASN A 15 5.91 9.76 7.66
CA ASN A 15 5.23 9.10 6.56
C ASN A 15 5.40 7.57 6.62
N LEU A 16 6.57 7.05 7.00
CA LEU A 16 6.77 5.61 7.18
C LEU A 16 5.79 5.04 8.22
N VAL A 17 5.67 5.70 9.39
CA VAL A 17 4.71 5.31 10.43
C VAL A 17 3.28 5.33 9.88
N PHE A 18 2.91 6.37 9.14
CA PHE A 18 1.60 6.45 8.50
C PHE A 18 1.35 5.28 7.54
N TYR A 19 2.27 5.02 6.59
CA TYR A 19 2.10 3.94 5.62
C TYR A 19 2.07 2.55 6.28
N VAL A 20 2.89 2.30 7.30
CA VAL A 20 2.87 1.05 8.06
C VAL A 20 1.55 0.88 8.80
N PHE A 21 1.06 1.94 9.45
CA PHE A 21 -0.25 1.91 10.11
C PHE A 21 -1.38 1.66 9.11
N THR A 22 -1.37 2.35 7.96
CA THR A 22 -2.33 2.13 6.89
C THR A 22 -2.27 0.69 6.37
N LEU A 23 -1.08 0.12 6.16
CA LEU A 23 -0.93 -1.29 5.78
C LEU A 23 -1.56 -2.23 6.79
N ALA A 24 -1.33 -1.98 8.09
CA ALA A 24 -1.92 -2.81 9.14
C ALA A 24 -3.46 -2.74 9.11
N VAL A 25 -4.02 -1.54 9.00
CA VAL A 25 -5.48 -1.35 8.88
C VAL A 25 -6.03 -2.00 7.62
N LEU A 26 -5.38 -1.81 6.47
CA LEU A 26 -5.77 -2.45 5.21
C LEU A 26 -5.70 -3.97 5.31
N GLY A 27 -4.67 -4.52 5.97
CA GLY A 27 -4.52 -5.94 6.22
C GLY A 27 -5.67 -6.50 7.06
N LEU A 28 -6.09 -5.78 8.11
CA LEU A 28 -7.25 -6.14 8.92
C LEU A 28 -8.54 -6.10 8.10
N ILE A 29 -8.75 -5.05 7.29
CA ILE A 29 -9.91 -4.95 6.40
C ILE A 29 -9.91 -6.13 5.42
N TYR A 30 -8.76 -6.47 4.83
CA TYR A 30 -8.65 -7.62 3.94
C TYR A 30 -9.00 -8.93 4.62
N TYR A 31 -8.44 -9.16 5.80
CA TYR A 31 -8.66 -10.39 6.54
C TYR A 31 -10.13 -10.57 6.96
N TYR A 32 -10.79 -9.51 7.42
CA TYR A 32 -12.15 -9.61 7.95
C TYR A 32 -13.26 -9.39 6.91
N ALA A 33 -13.05 -8.50 5.93
CA ALA A 33 -14.09 -8.13 4.96
C ALA A 33 -13.94 -8.84 3.61
N PHE A 34 -12.72 -9.15 3.17
CA PHE A 34 -12.47 -9.68 1.83
C PHE A 34 -12.07 -11.15 1.79
N LEU A 35 -11.35 -11.65 2.78
CA LEU A 35 -10.92 -13.05 2.81
C LEU A 35 -12.10 -14.04 2.86
N PRO A 36 -13.16 -13.86 3.68
CA PRO A 36 -14.26 -14.83 3.72
C PRO A 36 -14.98 -14.98 2.36
N PRO A 37 -15.39 -13.90 1.67
CA PRO A 37 -15.94 -14.02 0.31
C PRO A 37 -14.98 -14.67 -0.69
N ILE A 38 -13.68 -14.38 -0.62
CA ILE A 38 -12.68 -14.98 -1.52
C ILE A 38 -12.58 -16.50 -1.31
N LEU A 39 -12.69 -16.97 -0.06
CA LEU A 39 -12.62 -18.40 0.27
C LEU A 39 -13.90 -19.16 -0.08
N GLU A 40 -15.06 -18.49 0.00
CA GLU A 40 -16.37 -19.09 -0.31
C GLU A 40 -16.64 -19.18 -1.81
N VAL A 41 -16.10 -18.25 -2.61
CA VAL A 41 -16.29 -18.24 -4.06
C VAL A 41 -15.21 -19.11 -4.72
N THR A 42 -15.53 -20.37 -5.01
CA THR A 42 -14.73 -21.18 -5.94
C THR A 42 -14.69 -20.46 -7.28
N THR A 43 -13.48 -20.11 -7.73
CA THR A 43 -13.20 -19.23 -8.89
C THR A 43 -13.93 -19.59 -10.19
N ALA A 44 -14.44 -20.82 -10.33
CA ALA A 44 -15.16 -21.28 -11.52
C ALA A 44 -16.53 -20.59 -11.73
N ASP A 45 -17.31 -20.36 -10.68
CA ASP A 45 -18.67 -19.78 -10.80
C ASP A 45 -18.64 -18.26 -11.03
N PHE A 46 -17.57 -17.59 -10.59
CA PHE A 46 -17.35 -16.15 -10.75
C PHE A 46 -17.03 -15.75 -12.20
N PHE A 47 -16.32 -16.60 -12.95
CA PHE A 47 -15.98 -16.33 -14.35
C PHE A 47 -17.03 -16.87 -15.35
N ALA A 48 -17.90 -17.80 -14.93
CA ALA A 48 -18.92 -18.40 -15.78
C ALA A 48 -20.14 -17.49 -16.05
N ASN A 49 -20.42 -16.51 -15.18
CA ASN A 49 -21.61 -15.64 -15.27
C ASN A 49 -21.32 -14.19 -15.73
N PHE A 50 -20.11 -13.94 -16.24
CA PHE A 50 -19.54 -12.61 -16.48
C PHE A 50 -20.46 -11.61 -17.25
N GLY A 51 -21.05 -10.66 -16.52
CA GLY A 51 -21.87 -9.53 -16.96
C GLY A 51 -21.44 -8.18 -16.34
N ILE A 52 -22.34 -7.17 -16.35
CA ILE A 52 -22.04 -5.80 -15.89
C ILE A 52 -21.72 -5.77 -14.37
N GLY A 53 -22.35 -6.64 -13.58
CA GLY A 53 -22.05 -6.82 -12.16
C GLY A 53 -20.63 -7.36 -11.94
N GLU A 54 -20.20 -8.34 -12.72
CA GLU A 54 -18.84 -8.88 -12.67
C GLU A 54 -17.78 -7.86 -13.13
N ALA A 55 -18.06 -7.03 -14.15
CA ALA A 55 -17.12 -5.99 -14.56
C ALA A 55 -16.83 -4.98 -13.43
N VAL A 56 -17.88 -4.53 -12.72
CA VAL A 56 -17.74 -3.70 -11.52
C VAL A 56 -16.96 -4.44 -10.42
N GLY A 57 -17.23 -5.75 -10.24
CA GLY A 57 -16.49 -6.61 -9.35
C GLY A 57 -14.99 -6.69 -9.68
N VAL A 58 -14.61 -6.80 -10.95
CA VAL A 58 -13.21 -6.84 -11.39
C VAL A 58 -12.51 -5.51 -11.13
N PHE A 59 -13.13 -4.37 -11.46
CA PHE A 59 -12.57 -3.06 -11.12
C PHE A 59 -12.42 -2.88 -9.61
N PHE A 60 -13.39 -3.34 -8.83
CA PHE A 60 -13.31 -3.34 -7.38
C PHE A 60 -12.14 -4.19 -6.88
N PHE A 61 -11.98 -5.43 -7.37
CA PHE A 61 -10.84 -6.29 -7.03
C PHE A 61 -9.48 -5.67 -7.41
N LEU A 62 -9.41 -5.01 -8.57
CA LEU A 62 -8.20 -4.28 -8.98
C LEU A 62 -7.87 -3.16 -7.99
N VAL A 63 -8.84 -2.37 -7.56
CA VAL A 63 -8.63 -1.32 -6.55
C VAL A 63 -8.20 -1.93 -5.22
N VAL A 64 -8.86 -3.00 -4.81
CA VAL A 64 -8.61 -3.75 -3.58
C VAL A 64 -7.17 -4.28 -3.58
N ILE A 65 -6.61 -4.74 -4.71
CA ILE A 65 -5.20 -5.15 -4.82
C ILE A 65 -4.23 -3.97 -4.97
N LEU A 66 -4.57 -2.98 -5.81
CA LEU A 66 -3.67 -1.86 -6.15
C LEU A 66 -3.41 -0.96 -4.95
N ILE A 67 -4.42 -0.68 -4.12
CA ILE A 67 -4.26 0.20 -2.95
C ILE A 67 -3.19 -0.34 -1.98
N PRO A 68 -3.26 -1.59 -1.48
CA PRO A 68 -2.21 -2.18 -0.65
C PRO A 68 -0.82 -2.10 -1.29
N LEU A 69 -0.70 -2.36 -2.60
CA LEU A 69 0.59 -2.27 -3.30
C LEU A 69 1.14 -0.84 -3.32
N LEU A 70 0.29 0.17 -3.53
CA LEU A 70 0.68 1.58 -3.49
C LEU A 70 1.10 2.03 -2.09
N VAL A 71 0.37 1.57 -1.06
CA VAL A 71 0.72 1.86 0.35
C VAL A 71 2.03 1.16 0.73
N LEU A 72 2.23 -0.08 0.27
CA LEU A 72 3.48 -0.83 0.46
C LEU A 72 4.65 -0.12 -0.21
N PHE A 73 4.46 0.35 -1.45
CA PHE A 73 5.47 1.15 -2.15
C PHE A 73 5.82 2.42 -1.36
N GLY A 74 4.83 3.13 -0.82
CA GLY A 74 5.06 4.28 0.06
C GLY A 74 5.90 3.94 1.29
N ALA A 75 5.55 2.85 2.00
CA ALA A 75 6.32 2.37 3.14
C ALA A 75 7.78 2.06 2.76
N VAL A 76 7.98 1.29 1.68
CA VAL A 76 9.32 0.91 1.20
C VAL A 76 10.12 2.14 0.77
N TYR A 77 9.52 3.10 0.07
CA TYR A 77 10.17 4.33 -0.35
C TYR A 77 10.69 5.15 0.85
N HIS A 78 9.84 5.37 1.86
CA HIS A 78 10.23 6.13 3.04
C HIS A 78 11.26 5.38 3.90
N LEU A 79 11.14 4.05 4.00
CA LEU A 79 12.15 3.21 4.67
C LEU A 79 13.50 3.27 3.95
N TYR A 80 13.51 3.12 2.63
CA TYR A 80 14.71 3.24 1.81
C TYR A 80 15.39 4.59 2.02
N LYS A 81 14.63 5.70 1.89
CA LYS A 81 15.16 7.06 2.08
C LYS A 81 15.69 7.31 3.49
N LEU A 82 15.15 6.64 4.50
CA LEU A 82 15.63 6.71 5.88
C LEU A 82 16.95 5.95 6.05
N ILE A 83 17.07 4.76 5.47
CA ILE A 83 18.30 3.93 5.52
C ILE A 83 19.43 4.55 4.69
N THR A 84 19.10 5.20 3.56
CA THR A 84 20.10 5.88 2.71
C THR A 84 20.37 7.32 3.13
N HIS A 85 19.65 7.84 4.14
CA HIS A 85 19.84 9.21 4.62
C HIS A 85 21.24 9.37 5.22
N GLY A 86 22.11 10.12 4.53
CA GLY A 86 23.51 10.30 4.93
C GLY A 86 24.55 9.61 4.04
N LYS A 87 24.15 8.69 3.14
CA LYS A 87 25.05 8.18 2.10
C LYS A 87 25.37 9.24 1.03
N ASP A 88 24.43 10.13 0.74
CA ASP A 88 24.62 11.27 -0.19
C ASP A 88 25.29 12.50 0.45
N ARG A 89 25.54 12.49 1.76
CA ARG A 89 26.24 13.61 2.46
C ARG A 89 27.76 13.51 2.39
N LYS A 90 28.31 12.67 1.52
CA LYS A 90 29.76 12.43 1.40
C LYS A 90 30.49 13.17 0.27
N THR A 91 29.86 13.98 -0.58
CA THR A 91 30.59 14.69 -1.64
C THR A 91 29.98 16.05 -2.01
N ALA A 92 30.01 16.99 -1.06
CA ALA A 92 29.91 18.43 -1.39
C ALA A 92 30.89 19.24 -0.52
N ALA A 93 32.06 18.64 -0.27
CA ALA A 93 33.21 19.24 0.39
C ALA A 93 34.47 18.45 -0.03
N GLU A 94 34.71 18.38 -1.34
CA GLU A 94 36.04 18.26 -1.95
C GLU A 94 36.08 19.24 -3.13
#